data_AF-A0A9P6H3V1-F1
#
_entry.id   AF-A0A9P6H3V1-F1
#
_cell.length_a   1.000
_cell.length_b   1.000
_cell.length_c   1.000
_cell.angle_alpha   90.00
_cell.angle_beta   90.00
_cell.angle_gamma   90.00
#
_symmetry.space_group_name_H-M   'P 1'
#
loop_
_entity.id
_entity.type
_entity.pdbx_description
1 polymer ?
#
loop_
_entity_poly.entity_id
_entity_poly.type
_entity_poly.pdbx_seq_one_letter_code
_entity_poly.pdbx_strand_id
1 'polypeptide(L)'
;MTLTSFVSSLFSTVYADAPAEEQKAEETPEASEEATEQTVEEEEEPEPEDLQPLIREECQNGPQCAPSTKHYLHCQEKVNSGKGYKGEDCVEEFLHYFFACAAPKLFSKLR
;
A
#
# COMPACT_ATOMS: atom_id res chain seq x y z
N MET A 1 4.68 -33.57 -29.82
CA MET A 1 3.82 -33.10 -28.73
C MET A 1 4.71 -32.50 -27.68
N THR A 2 4.63 -31.18 -27.53
CA THR A 2 5.59 -30.33 -26.84
C THR A 2 5.43 -30.44 -25.32
N LEU A 3 6.56 -30.56 -24.61
CA LEU A 3 6.66 -30.66 -23.14
C LEU A 3 5.97 -29.51 -22.38
N THR A 4 5.66 -28.42 -23.08
CA THR A 4 4.86 -27.29 -22.58
C THR A 4 3.43 -27.66 -22.22
N SER A 5 2.82 -28.66 -22.86
CA SER A 5 1.46 -29.09 -22.54
C SER A 5 1.35 -29.83 -21.21
N PHE A 6 2.44 -30.41 -20.69
CA PHE A 6 2.40 -31.17 -19.43
C PHE A 6 2.47 -30.28 -18.19
N VAL A 7 3.09 -29.09 -18.31
CA VAL A 7 3.20 -28.12 -17.20
C VAL A 7 1.91 -27.30 -17.05
N SER A 8 1.17 -27.05 -18.14
CA SER A 8 -0.14 -26.38 -18.08
C SER A 8 -1.23 -27.18 -17.35
N SER A 9 -1.13 -28.51 -17.29
CA SER A 9 -2.10 -29.34 -16.56
C SER A 9 -1.85 -29.41 -15.05
N LEU A 10 -0.68 -28.98 -14.57
CA LEU A 10 -0.33 -29.05 -13.14
C LEU A 10 -0.71 -27.78 -12.36
N PHE A 11 -0.93 -26.67 -13.07
CA PHE A 11 -1.31 -25.39 -12.47
C PHE A 11 -2.65 -24.95 -13.06
N SER A 12 -3.75 -25.30 -12.38
CA SER A 12 -5.06 -24.74 -12.66
C SER A 12 -4.98 -23.22 -12.47
N THR A 13 -4.94 -22.48 -13.57
CA THR A 13 -5.04 -21.02 -13.54
C THR A 13 -6.43 -20.65 -13.03
N VAL A 14 -6.54 -20.35 -11.74
CA VAL A 14 -7.76 -19.77 -11.17
C VAL A 14 -7.82 -18.31 -11.64
N TYR A 15 -8.74 -18.05 -12.56
CA TYR A 15 -9.10 -16.70 -12.98
C TYR A 15 -10.25 -16.24 -12.07
N ALA A 16 -10.01 -15.21 -11.25
CA ALA A 16 -11.07 -14.56 -10.48
C ALA A 16 -11.81 -13.56 -11.40
N ASP A 17 -12.70 -14.08 -12.24
CA ASP A 17 -13.57 -13.28 -13.11
C ASP A 17 -14.84 -12.94 -12.31
N ALA A 18 -14.99 -11.67 -11.90
CA ALA A 18 -16.26 -11.16 -11.36
C ALA A 18 -17.18 -10.87 -12.57
N PRO A 19 -18.44 -11.35 -12.59
CA PRO A 19 -19.31 -11.15 -13.74
C PRO A 19 -19.63 -9.66 -13.91
N ALA A 20 -19.21 -9.13 -15.05
CA ALA A 20 -19.67 -7.86 -15.58
C ALA A 20 -21.17 -7.97 -15.92
N GLU A 21 -22.03 -7.30 -15.16
CA GLU A 21 -23.43 -7.08 -15.56
C GLU A 21 -23.51 -5.84 -16.46
N GLU A 22 -23.73 -6.09 -17.75
CA GLU A 22 -24.35 -5.14 -18.68
C GLU A 22 -25.83 -4.99 -18.33
N GLN A 23 -26.31 -3.80 -17.94
CA GLN A 23 -27.71 -3.41 -18.16
C GLN A 23 -27.83 -1.94 -18.53
N LYS A 24 -28.39 -1.73 -19.72
CA LYS A 24 -28.77 -0.46 -20.35
C LYS A 24 -30.29 -0.34 -20.26
N ALA A 25 -30.81 0.71 -19.62
CA ALA A 25 -32.14 1.30 -19.85
C ALA A 25 -32.23 2.60 -19.02
N GLU A 26 -32.20 3.79 -19.62
CA GLU A 26 -33.31 4.53 -20.26
C GLU A 26 -33.85 5.61 -19.30
N GLU A 27 -33.61 6.88 -19.66
CA GLU A 27 -34.12 8.10 -19.02
C GLU A 27 -35.63 8.22 -19.19
N THR A 28 -36.35 8.62 -18.14
CA THR A 28 -37.34 9.71 -18.23
C THR A 28 -37.58 10.32 -16.82
N PRO A 29 -37.65 11.66 -16.68
CA PRO A 29 -37.72 12.35 -15.40
C PRO A 29 -39.15 12.69 -14.97
N GLU A 30 -39.23 13.26 -13.77
CA GLU A 30 -40.37 13.96 -13.13
C GLU A 30 -41.24 13.14 -12.16
N ALA A 31 -40.94 13.29 -10.87
CA ALA A 31 -41.91 13.64 -9.86
C ALA A 31 -41.17 14.24 -8.65
N SER A 32 -41.14 15.57 -8.59
CA SER A 32 -40.78 16.32 -7.41
C SER A 32 -41.95 16.25 -6.44
N GLU A 33 -41.76 15.64 -5.27
CA GLU A 33 -42.57 15.92 -4.10
C GLU A 33 -41.78 15.62 -2.83
N GLU A 34 -41.67 16.66 -2.00
CA GLU A 34 -41.10 16.78 -0.66
C GLU A 34 -40.86 15.48 0.11
N ALA A 35 -39.58 15.11 0.21
CA ALA A 35 -39.07 14.41 1.38
C ALA A 35 -38.24 15.42 2.18
N THR A 36 -38.77 15.80 3.34
CA THR A 36 -38.09 16.57 4.37
C THR A 36 -36.81 15.83 4.76
N GLU A 37 -35.70 16.13 4.08
CA GLU A 37 -34.37 15.76 4.53
C GLU A 37 -34.11 16.52 5.83
N GLN A 38 -34.42 15.87 6.94
CA GLN A 38 -33.56 15.99 8.11
C GLN A 38 -32.19 15.45 7.67
N THR A 39 -31.38 16.33 7.08
CA THR A 39 -29.94 16.20 7.11
C THR A 39 -29.58 16.22 8.59
N VAL A 40 -29.58 15.04 9.20
CA VAL A 40 -28.69 14.76 10.30
C VAL A 40 -27.32 15.08 9.72
N GLU A 41 -26.81 16.26 10.05
CA GLU A 41 -25.43 16.65 9.86
C GLU A 41 -24.63 15.54 10.54
N GLU A 42 -24.21 14.56 9.75
CA GLU A 42 -23.31 13.50 10.18
C GLU A 42 -22.07 14.25 10.64
N GLU A 43 -21.98 14.40 11.97
CA GLU A 43 -20.88 15.04 12.66
C GLU A 43 -19.64 14.24 12.26
N GLU A 44 -18.97 14.69 11.19
CA GLU A 44 -17.86 13.99 10.55
C GLU A 44 -16.78 13.83 11.63
N GLU A 45 -16.71 12.63 12.21
CA GLU A 45 -15.74 12.31 13.23
C GLU A 45 -14.36 12.67 12.67
N PRO A 46 -13.50 13.42 13.39
CA PRO A 46 -12.23 13.84 12.84
C PRO A 46 -11.42 12.62 12.40
N GLU A 47 -11.05 12.57 11.11
CA GLU A 47 -10.23 11.49 10.57
C GLU A 47 -8.94 11.38 11.41
N PRO A 48 -8.53 10.17 11.83
CA PRO A 48 -7.33 10.00 12.62
C PRO A 48 -6.09 10.48 11.86
N GLU A 49 -5.23 11.26 12.52
CA GLU A 49 -3.98 11.74 11.92
C GLU A 49 -3.08 10.57 11.48
N ASP A 50 -2.41 10.71 10.32
CA ASP A 50 -1.40 9.75 9.88
C ASP A 50 -0.14 9.83 10.75
N LEU A 51 0.12 8.78 11.51
CA LEU A 51 1.26 8.67 12.43
C LEU A 51 2.54 8.20 11.72
N GLN A 52 2.47 7.77 10.46
CA GLN A 52 3.63 7.27 9.71
C GLN A 52 4.80 8.27 9.62
N PRO A 53 4.59 9.58 9.35
CA PRO A 53 5.68 10.55 9.23
C PRO A 53 6.44 10.71 10.55
N LEU A 54 5.71 10.82 11.67
CA LEU A 54 6.29 10.94 13.02
C LEU A 54 7.13 9.70 13.36
N ILE A 55 6.60 8.50 13.10
CA ILE A 55 7.31 7.26 13.34
C ILE A 55 8.56 7.20 12.46
N ARG A 56 8.49 7.60 11.20
CA ARG A 56 9.65 7.62 10.30
C ARG A 56 10.79 8.49 10.84
N GLU A 57 10.50 9.70 11.30
CA GLU A 57 11.50 10.60 11.89
C GLU A 57 12.11 10.01 13.18
N GLU A 58 11.28 9.44 14.04
CA GLU A 58 11.75 8.77 15.26
C GLU A 58 12.65 7.58 14.92
N CYS A 59 12.29 6.80 13.90
CA CYS A 59 13.05 5.66 13.41
C CYS A 59 14.37 6.06 12.74
N GLN A 60 14.45 7.25 12.14
CA GLN A 60 15.68 7.77 11.54
C GLN A 60 16.67 8.29 12.59
N ASN A 61 16.17 8.90 13.65
CA ASN A 61 16.99 9.52 14.69
C ASN A 61 17.26 8.61 15.92
N GLY A 62 16.52 7.51 16.05
CA GLY A 62 16.58 6.63 17.21
C GLY A 62 17.80 5.68 17.22
N PRO A 63 18.45 5.47 18.38
CA PRO A 63 19.64 4.61 18.49
C PRO A 63 19.35 3.14 18.16
N GLN A 64 18.14 2.66 18.45
CA GLN A 64 17.71 1.28 18.20
C GLN A 64 17.57 0.94 16.71
N CYS A 65 17.49 1.96 15.85
CA CYS A 65 17.29 1.81 14.41
C CYS A 65 18.49 2.32 13.59
N ALA A 66 19.51 2.87 14.27
CA ALA A 66 20.72 3.39 13.68
C ALA A 66 21.43 2.43 12.70
N PRO A 67 21.62 1.12 12.99
CA PRO A 67 22.34 0.25 12.06
C PRO A 67 21.58 0.06 10.74
N SER A 68 20.31 -0.37 10.80
CA SER A 68 19.49 -0.58 9.60
C SER A 68 19.29 0.72 8.81
N THR A 69 19.08 1.84 9.50
CA THR A 69 18.96 3.17 8.87
C THR A 69 20.25 3.55 8.15
N LYS A 70 21.42 3.34 8.77
CA LYS A 70 22.72 3.63 8.14
C LYS A 70 22.94 2.79 6.88
N HIS A 71 22.59 1.50 6.90
CA HIS A 71 22.70 0.65 5.72
C HIS A 71 21.78 1.13 4.59
N TYR A 72 20.53 1.45 4.91
CA TYR A 72 19.57 1.97 3.94
C TYR A 72 20.03 3.29 3.32
N LEU A 73 20.48 4.25 4.13
CA LEU A 73 20.97 5.54 3.65
C LEU A 73 22.25 5.41 2.82
N HIS A 74 23.15 4.51 3.20
CA HIS A 74 24.36 4.22 2.43
C HIS A 74 24.04 3.58 1.07
N CYS A 75 23.08 2.64 1.02
CA CYS A 75 22.61 2.09 -0.25
C CYS A 75 22.03 3.19 -1.14
N GLN A 76 21.12 4.01 -0.59
CA GLN A 76 20.52 5.15 -1.30
C GLN A 76 21.58 6.09 -1.87
N GLU A 77 22.58 6.48 -1.07
CA GLU A 77 23.68 7.33 -1.55
C GLU A 77 24.45 6.69 -2.70
N LYS A 78 24.77 5.40 -2.59
CA LYS A 78 25.52 4.65 -3.61
C LYS A 78 24.73 4.52 -4.92
N VAL A 79 23.45 4.15 -4.85
CA VAL A 79 22.56 4.00 -6.01
C VAL A 79 22.32 5.37 -6.66
N ASN A 80 21.97 6.40 -5.89
CA ASN A 80 21.69 7.75 -6.41
C ASN A 80 22.95 8.44 -6.98
N SER A 81 24.14 8.10 -6.49
CA SER A 81 25.40 8.59 -7.04
C SER A 81 25.89 7.82 -8.28
N GLY A 82 25.14 6.82 -8.75
CA GLY A 82 25.53 5.98 -9.89
C GLY A 82 26.73 5.06 -9.61
N LYS A 83 27.09 4.87 -8.33
CA LYS A 83 28.16 3.96 -7.88
C LYS A 83 27.63 2.56 -7.56
N GLY A 84 26.31 2.35 -7.66
CA GLY A 84 25.68 1.04 -7.54
C GLY A 84 25.94 0.15 -8.75
N TYR A 85 25.70 -1.14 -8.59
CA TYR A 85 25.72 -2.08 -9.71
C TYR A 85 24.54 -1.87 -10.65
N LYS A 86 24.65 -2.39 -11.88
CA LYS A 86 23.54 -2.33 -12.83
C LYS A 86 22.34 -3.12 -12.30
N GLY A 87 21.23 -2.42 -12.08
CA GLY A 87 20.01 -3.02 -11.50
C GLY A 87 20.08 -3.18 -9.98
N GLU A 88 21.03 -2.55 -9.31
CA GLU A 88 21.03 -2.47 -7.85
C GLU A 88 19.87 -1.58 -7.37
N ASP A 89 19.13 -2.10 -6.40
CA ASP A 89 18.12 -1.38 -5.63
C ASP A 89 18.42 -1.48 -4.13
N CYS A 90 17.65 -0.74 -3.32
CA CYS A 90 17.80 -0.71 -1.86
C CYS A 90 16.62 -1.36 -1.13
N VAL A 91 15.91 -2.29 -1.78
CA VAL A 91 14.71 -2.91 -1.21
C VAL A 91 15.07 -3.76 -0.01
N GLU A 92 16.17 -4.50 -0.07
CA GLU A 92 16.64 -5.32 1.05
C GLU A 92 16.91 -4.47 2.31
N GLU A 93 17.68 -3.40 2.18
CA GLU A 93 18.02 -2.51 3.30
C GLU A 93 16.79 -1.76 3.79
N PHE A 94 15.87 -1.41 2.89
CA PHE A 94 14.59 -0.84 3.27
C PHE A 94 13.75 -1.80 4.12
N LEU A 95 13.68 -3.09 3.75
CA LEU A 95 12.94 -4.08 4.52
C LEU A 95 13.57 -4.30 5.90
N HIS A 96 14.90 -4.32 5.99
CA HIS A 96 15.60 -4.37 7.28
C HIS A 96 15.30 -3.14 8.14
N TYR A 97 15.28 -1.93 7.56
CA TYR A 97 14.87 -0.71 8.27
C TYR A 97 13.40 -0.77 8.71
N PHE A 98 12.51 -1.18 7.82
CA PHE A 98 11.07 -1.21 8.04
C PHE A 98 10.70 -2.22 9.14
N PHE A 99 11.12 -3.48 9.02
CA PHE A 99 10.77 -4.52 10.00
C PHE A 99 11.47 -4.34 11.34
N ALA A 100 12.73 -3.86 11.37
CA ALA A 100 13.44 -3.68 12.63
C ALA A 100 12.93 -2.47 13.44
N CYS A 101 12.21 -1.54 12.81
CA CYS A 101 11.91 -0.26 13.45
C CYS A 101 10.52 0.30 13.16
N ALA A 102 10.20 0.61 11.90
CA ALA A 102 8.98 1.34 11.56
C ALA A 102 7.72 0.48 11.71
N ALA A 103 7.75 -0.77 11.25
CA ALA A 103 6.61 -1.70 11.30
C ALA A 103 6.09 -1.95 12.72
N PRO A 104 6.90 -2.39 13.72
CA PRO A 104 6.39 -2.67 15.05
C PRO A 104 5.79 -1.43 15.73
N LYS A 105 6.31 -0.22 15.44
CA LYS A 105 5.75 1.03 15.98
C LYS A 105 4.46 1.41 15.27
N LEU A 106 4.41 1.34 13.95
CA LEU A 106 3.24 1.71 13.16
C LEU A 106 2.04 0.83 13.52
N PHE A 107 2.21 -0.49 13.49
CA PHE A 107 1.13 -1.42 13.81
C PHE A 107 0.71 -1.42 15.29
N SER A 108 1.51 -0.83 16.19
CA SER A 108 1.09 -0.62 17.59
C SER A 108 0.14 0.58 17.77
N LYS A 109 0.02 1.44 16.75
CA LYS A 109 -0.75 2.68 16.79
C LYS A 109 -2.02 2.64 15.95
N LEU A 110 -2.08 1.76 14.96
CA LEU A 110 -3.27 1.51 14.16
C LEU A 110 -4.29 0.70 14.98
N ARG A 111 -5.56 1.08 14.94
CA ARG A 111 -6.69 0.38 15.57
C ARG A 111 -7.65 -0.15 14.54
#